data_AF-A0A3A4P2V3-F1
#
_entry.id   AF-A0A3A4P2V3-F1
#
_cell.length_a   1.000
_cell.length_b   1.000
_cell.length_c   1.000
_cell.angle_alpha   90.00
_cell.angle_beta   90.00
_cell.angle_gamma   90.00
#
_symmetry.space_group_name_H-M   'P 1'
#
loop_
_entity.id
_entity.type
_entity.pdbx_description
1 polymer ?
#
loop_
_entity_poly.entity_id
_entity_poly.type
_entity_poly.pdbx_seq_one_letter_code
_entity_poly.pdbx_strand_id
1 'polypeptide(L)'
;MKFHVTSFLSLSILCFFYAEIYAFAAADEAKIHAVTTFECIGIYYPSQNHGECEVRYRESGADNWQTALSRWRDARNQEYRGSNIGLKPDTNYEIRLRSEEKQIEFQTRTKTDRVPIGKVTYLPDGVLNEPITIRESGAPDAYLLITPAEGAKTTIDVINAADCTAITDADYVILRGIELKNAARHGISIERGRHDIVVEDYCVTFWDRIGGPLSFGNEGGSNSSIFAQGGAGNLTIQRNLLEHPRGRPSNDWDTGHPNEP
;
A
#
# COMPACT_ATOMS: atom_id res chain seq x y z
N MET A 1 56.03 -47.98 -80.46
CA MET A 1 55.60 -47.73 -79.07
C MET A 1 55.19 -46.27 -78.98
N LYS A 2 53.89 -45.97 -79.13
CA LYS A 2 53.31 -44.62 -79.03
C LYS A 2 52.46 -44.62 -77.77
N PHE A 3 52.68 -43.68 -76.86
CA PHE A 3 51.64 -43.28 -75.93
C PHE A 3 51.57 -41.75 -75.86
N HIS A 4 50.40 -41.26 -76.26
CA HIS A 4 49.93 -39.90 -76.13
C HIS A 4 49.40 -39.66 -74.72
N VAL A 5 49.56 -38.40 -74.31
CA VAL A 5 49.02 -37.72 -73.12
C VAL A 5 47.49 -37.68 -73.15
N THR A 6 46.83 -37.77 -71.99
CA THR A 6 45.58 -37.00 -71.77
C THR A 6 45.25 -36.78 -70.29
N SER A 7 44.85 -35.54 -70.03
CA SER A 7 44.49 -34.87 -68.78
C SER A 7 43.23 -35.45 -68.12
N PHE A 8 43.18 -35.48 -66.78
CA PHE A 8 41.98 -35.78 -66.00
C PHE A 8 41.40 -34.50 -65.39
N LEU A 9 40.13 -34.23 -65.72
CA LEU A 9 39.30 -33.15 -65.20
C LEU A 9 38.61 -33.63 -63.92
N SER A 10 38.78 -32.93 -62.79
CA SER A 10 38.05 -33.23 -61.54
C SER A 10 36.74 -32.44 -61.47
N LEU A 11 35.62 -33.15 -61.31
CA LEU A 11 34.28 -32.58 -61.15
C LEU A 11 33.92 -32.55 -59.66
N SER A 12 33.83 -31.36 -59.06
CA SER A 12 33.44 -31.17 -57.66
C SER A 12 31.95 -30.79 -57.57
N ILE A 13 31.16 -31.62 -56.91
CA ILE A 13 29.72 -31.43 -56.66
C ILE A 13 29.57 -30.58 -55.39
N LEU A 14 28.90 -29.43 -55.51
CA LEU A 14 28.62 -28.51 -54.41
C LEU A 14 27.17 -28.72 -53.93
N CYS A 15 26.98 -29.36 -52.76
CA CYS A 15 25.67 -29.51 -52.13
C CYS A 15 25.38 -28.31 -51.23
N PHE A 16 24.38 -27.48 -51.59
CA PHE A 16 23.85 -26.44 -50.72
C PHE A 16 22.83 -27.04 -49.75
N PHE A 17 23.15 -27.05 -48.45
CA PHE A 17 22.18 -27.30 -47.39
C PHE A 17 21.48 -25.98 -47.05
N TYR A 18 20.18 -25.89 -47.36
CA TYR A 18 19.30 -24.84 -46.82
C TYR A 18 18.96 -25.21 -45.37
N ALA A 19 19.42 -24.43 -44.40
CA ALA A 19 18.95 -24.49 -43.03
C ALA A 19 17.98 -23.32 -42.81
N GLU A 20 16.69 -23.62 -42.69
CA GLU A 20 15.71 -22.65 -42.21
C GLU A 20 15.94 -22.43 -40.71
N ILE A 21 16.49 -21.27 -40.37
CA ILE A 21 16.58 -20.80 -39.00
C ILE A 21 15.20 -20.28 -38.61
N TYR A 22 14.41 -21.10 -37.93
CA TYR A 22 13.26 -20.60 -37.18
C TYR A 22 13.77 -19.83 -35.97
N ALA A 23 13.78 -18.51 -36.08
CA ALA A 23 13.93 -17.64 -34.92
C ALA A 23 12.67 -17.77 -34.05
N PHE A 24 12.77 -18.53 -32.96
CA PHE A 24 11.78 -18.46 -31.90
C PHE A 24 11.91 -17.07 -31.27
N ALA A 25 11.01 -16.16 -31.63
CA ALA A 25 10.87 -14.90 -30.92
C ALA A 25 10.51 -15.24 -29.47
N ALA A 26 11.43 -14.98 -28.54
CA ALA A 26 11.12 -15.01 -27.12
C ALA A 26 9.96 -14.04 -26.91
N ALA A 27 8.78 -14.60 -26.57
CA ALA A 27 7.64 -13.80 -26.19
C ALA A 27 8.08 -12.92 -25.01
N ASP A 28 7.94 -11.61 -25.20
CA ASP A 28 8.16 -10.59 -24.19
C ASP A 28 7.50 -11.05 -22.88
N GLU A 29 8.31 -11.34 -21.87
CA GLU A 29 7.80 -11.80 -20.58
C GLU A 29 7.21 -10.57 -19.89
N ALA A 30 5.96 -10.24 -20.22
CA ALA A 30 5.19 -9.19 -19.58
C ALA A 30 5.32 -9.36 -18.06
N LYS A 31 6.13 -8.48 -17.45
CA LYS A 31 6.55 -8.64 -16.05
C LYS A 31 5.31 -8.46 -15.18
N ILE A 32 4.83 -9.56 -14.61
CA ILE A 32 3.76 -9.53 -13.62
C ILE A 32 4.19 -8.62 -12.48
N HIS A 33 3.30 -7.72 -12.09
CA HIS A 33 3.54 -6.80 -11.00
C HIS A 33 2.58 -7.11 -9.85
N ALA A 34 3.15 -7.42 -8.69
CA ALA A 34 2.42 -7.69 -7.46
C ALA A 34 2.68 -6.60 -6.43
N VAL A 35 1.62 -5.98 -5.93
CA VAL A 35 1.67 -4.93 -4.90
C VAL A 35 1.10 -5.50 -3.61
N THR A 36 1.90 -5.52 -2.55
CA THR A 36 1.53 -6.17 -1.29
C THR A 36 1.19 -5.17 -0.19
N THR A 37 0.15 -5.48 0.57
CA THR A 37 -0.15 -4.88 1.88
C THR A 37 0.03 -5.95 2.95
N PHE A 38 -0.45 -5.73 4.17
CA PHE A 38 -0.41 -6.73 5.25
C PHE A 38 -1.26 -7.97 4.91
N GLU A 39 -2.46 -7.77 4.38
CA GLU A 39 -3.44 -8.85 4.20
C GLU A 39 -3.95 -8.98 2.76
N CYS A 40 -3.34 -8.24 1.83
CA CYS A 40 -3.74 -8.25 0.42
C CYS A 40 -2.55 -8.30 -0.52
N ILE A 41 -2.77 -8.89 -1.69
CA ILE A 41 -1.84 -8.86 -2.83
C ILE A 41 -2.63 -8.38 -4.04
N GLY A 42 -2.36 -7.16 -4.50
CA GLY A 42 -2.83 -6.65 -5.79
C GLY A 42 -1.96 -7.21 -6.92
N ILE A 43 -2.59 -7.68 -7.99
CA ILE A 43 -1.91 -8.30 -9.12
C ILE A 43 -2.27 -7.55 -10.38
N TYR A 44 -1.24 -7.20 -11.15
CA TYR A 44 -1.30 -6.60 -12.47
C TYR A 44 -0.55 -7.52 -13.42
N TYR A 45 -1.29 -8.11 -14.35
CA TYR A 45 -0.74 -9.06 -15.32
C TYR A 45 -1.01 -8.54 -16.74
N PRO A 46 0.00 -7.95 -17.41
CA PRO A 46 -0.15 -7.49 -18.78
C PRO A 46 -0.35 -8.68 -19.72
N SER A 47 -1.37 -8.62 -20.55
CA SER A 47 -1.72 -9.68 -21.49
C SER A 47 -2.54 -9.13 -22.64
N GLN A 48 -2.12 -9.46 -23.87
CA GLN A 48 -2.89 -9.16 -25.07
C GLN A 48 -4.18 -9.99 -25.16
N ASN A 49 -4.27 -11.06 -24.38
CA ASN A 49 -5.33 -12.06 -24.49
C ASN A 49 -6.67 -11.51 -24.03
N HIS A 50 -7.72 -12.12 -24.57
CA HIS A 50 -9.11 -11.80 -24.29
C HIS A 50 -9.74 -13.05 -23.67
N GLY A 51 -10.38 -12.91 -22.50
CA GLY A 51 -10.99 -14.04 -21.81
C GLY A 51 -10.85 -13.94 -20.29
N GLU A 52 -11.27 -14.98 -19.60
CA GLU A 52 -11.14 -15.08 -18.14
C GLU A 52 -9.69 -15.36 -17.72
N CYS A 53 -9.29 -14.79 -16.59
CA CYS A 53 -8.03 -15.12 -15.94
C CYS A 53 -8.33 -15.62 -14.53
N GLU A 54 -8.32 -16.94 -14.37
CA GLU A 54 -8.52 -17.57 -13.07
C GLU A 54 -7.27 -17.41 -12.21
N VAL A 55 -7.48 -17.24 -10.91
CA VAL A 55 -6.37 -17.19 -9.96
C VAL A 55 -6.55 -18.19 -8.85
N ARG A 56 -5.48 -18.92 -8.58
CA ARG A 56 -5.32 -19.71 -7.37
C ARG A 56 -4.14 -19.22 -6.57
N TYR A 57 -4.20 -19.39 -5.27
CA TYR A 57 -3.11 -19.04 -4.37
C TYR A 57 -3.04 -19.99 -3.19
N ARG A 58 -1.88 -20.08 -2.58
CA ARG A 58 -1.66 -20.84 -1.33
C ARG A 58 -0.48 -20.27 -0.57
N GLU A 59 -0.46 -20.51 0.73
CA GLU A 59 0.77 -20.31 1.50
C GLU A 59 1.86 -21.21 0.91
N SER A 60 3.08 -20.69 0.77
CA SER A 60 4.15 -21.44 0.12
C SER A 60 4.43 -22.74 0.87
N GLY A 61 4.50 -23.85 0.13
CA GLY A 61 4.63 -25.19 0.71
C GLY A 61 3.34 -25.83 1.25
N ALA A 62 2.20 -25.14 1.24
CA ALA A 62 0.92 -25.77 1.58
C ALA A 62 0.45 -26.71 0.46
N ASP A 63 -0.27 -27.78 0.78
CA ASP A 63 -0.75 -28.73 -0.24
C ASP A 63 -1.95 -28.18 -1.02
N ASN A 64 -2.82 -27.41 -0.35
CA ASN A 64 -4.12 -27.00 -0.89
C ASN A 64 -4.08 -25.60 -1.52
N TRP A 65 -4.50 -25.53 -2.78
CA TRP A 65 -4.73 -24.28 -3.50
C TRP A 65 -6.11 -23.71 -3.19
N GLN A 66 -6.17 -22.43 -2.86
CA GLN A 66 -7.40 -21.67 -2.72
C GLN A 66 -7.71 -20.94 -4.03
N THR A 67 -8.99 -20.83 -4.38
CA THR A 67 -9.44 -20.09 -5.57
C THR A 67 -9.75 -18.64 -5.16
N ALA A 68 -9.16 -17.68 -5.85
CA ALA A 68 -9.50 -16.27 -5.74
C ALA A 68 -10.52 -15.86 -6.82
N LEU A 69 -11.04 -14.64 -6.71
CA LEU A 69 -11.83 -14.04 -7.78
C LEU A 69 -10.99 -13.96 -9.06
N SER A 70 -11.61 -14.31 -10.19
CA SER A 70 -11.01 -14.14 -11.52
C SER A 70 -10.63 -12.68 -11.75
N ARG A 71 -9.51 -12.45 -12.44
CA ARG A 71 -9.04 -11.09 -12.71
C ARG A 71 -9.90 -10.41 -13.76
N TRP A 72 -10.24 -9.15 -13.47
CA TRP A 72 -10.92 -8.29 -14.41
C TRP A 72 -9.92 -7.73 -15.42
N ARG A 73 -10.28 -7.70 -16.70
CA ARG A 73 -9.42 -7.14 -17.76
C ARG A 73 -9.66 -5.65 -17.91
N ASP A 74 -8.63 -4.84 -17.72
CA ASP A 74 -8.64 -3.43 -18.11
C ASP A 74 -8.17 -3.30 -19.56
N ALA A 75 -9.12 -3.14 -20.48
CA ALA A 75 -8.82 -3.03 -21.91
C ALA A 75 -7.98 -1.80 -22.28
N ARG A 76 -7.98 -0.74 -21.45
CA ARG A 76 -7.20 0.49 -21.71
C ARG A 76 -5.71 0.27 -21.54
N ASN A 77 -5.35 -0.59 -20.59
CA ASN A 77 -3.97 -0.87 -20.20
C ASN A 77 -3.52 -2.27 -20.64
N GLN A 78 -4.40 -3.03 -21.31
CA GLN A 78 -4.16 -4.40 -21.78
C GLN A 78 -3.64 -5.32 -20.67
N GLU A 79 -4.29 -5.28 -19.51
CA GLU A 79 -3.86 -6.07 -18.36
C GLU A 79 -5.02 -6.59 -17.51
N TYR A 80 -4.78 -7.73 -16.87
CA TYR A 80 -5.63 -8.32 -15.86
C TYR A 80 -5.31 -7.71 -14.48
N ARG A 81 -6.35 -7.25 -13.79
CA ARG A 81 -6.26 -6.58 -12.49
C ARG A 81 -7.14 -7.25 -11.45
N GLY A 82 -6.69 -7.19 -10.22
CA GLY A 82 -7.49 -7.50 -9.04
C GLY A 82 -6.61 -7.81 -7.84
N SER A 83 -7.24 -8.04 -6.70
CA SER A 83 -6.52 -8.34 -5.46
C SER A 83 -6.92 -9.70 -4.89
N ASN A 84 -5.98 -10.38 -4.26
CA ASN A 84 -6.28 -11.38 -3.24
C ASN A 84 -6.40 -10.64 -1.91
N ILE A 85 -7.44 -10.95 -1.14
CA ILE A 85 -7.75 -10.32 0.15
C ILE A 85 -7.88 -11.40 1.23
N GLY A 86 -7.76 -11.01 2.50
CA GLY A 86 -7.88 -11.95 3.63
C GLY A 86 -6.68 -12.88 3.77
N LEU A 87 -5.50 -12.42 3.36
CA LEU A 87 -4.23 -13.13 3.52
C LEU A 87 -3.63 -12.86 4.90
N LYS A 88 -2.67 -13.69 5.31
CA LYS A 88 -1.91 -13.48 6.54
C LYS A 88 -0.78 -12.47 6.30
N PRO A 89 -0.49 -11.56 7.25
CA PRO A 89 0.73 -10.75 7.23
C PRO A 89 2.01 -11.59 7.23
N ASP A 90 3.09 -10.98 6.75
CA ASP A 90 4.45 -11.54 6.71
C ASP A 90 4.57 -12.95 6.07
N THR A 91 3.65 -13.32 5.19
CA THR A 91 3.50 -14.69 4.69
C THR A 91 3.84 -14.79 3.21
N ASN A 92 4.64 -15.79 2.83
CA ASN A 92 4.98 -16.06 1.44
C ASN A 92 3.84 -16.84 0.77
N TYR A 93 3.36 -16.35 -0.36
CA TYR A 93 2.29 -16.97 -1.14
C TYR A 93 2.79 -17.39 -2.51
N GLU A 94 2.39 -18.58 -2.93
CA GLU A 94 2.45 -19.03 -4.31
C GLU A 94 1.16 -18.65 -5.00
N ILE A 95 1.25 -18.01 -6.15
CA ILE A 95 0.11 -17.55 -6.95
C ILE A 95 0.21 -18.15 -8.33
N ARG A 96 -0.91 -18.72 -8.78
CA ARG A 96 -1.09 -19.29 -10.11
C ARG A 96 -2.15 -18.49 -10.86
N LEU A 97 -1.76 -17.89 -11.98
CA LEU A 97 -2.66 -17.27 -12.94
C LEU A 97 -2.88 -18.24 -14.09
N ARG A 98 -4.13 -18.48 -14.46
CA ARG A 98 -4.50 -19.32 -15.60
C ARG A 98 -5.36 -18.51 -16.56
N SER A 99 -4.83 -18.33 -17.77
CA SER A 99 -5.56 -17.83 -18.94
C SER A 99 -5.69 -18.97 -19.96
N GLU A 100 -6.50 -18.80 -21.00
CA GLU A 100 -6.75 -19.86 -22.00
C GLU A 100 -5.48 -20.41 -22.65
N GLU A 101 -4.47 -19.57 -22.87
CA GLU A 101 -3.24 -19.94 -23.59
C GLU A 101 -2.06 -20.23 -22.66
N LYS A 102 -2.09 -19.69 -21.43
CA LYS A 102 -0.92 -19.68 -20.55
C LYS A 102 -1.31 -19.81 -19.09
N GLN A 103 -0.54 -20.65 -18.40
CA GLN A 103 -0.46 -20.68 -16.94
C GLN A 103 0.86 -20.06 -16.50
N ILE A 104 0.79 -19.19 -15.50
CA ILE A 104 1.98 -18.57 -14.89
C ILE A 104 1.91 -18.76 -13.39
N GLU A 105 3.05 -19.07 -12.79
CA GLU A 105 3.20 -19.18 -11.34
C GLU A 105 4.32 -18.26 -10.87
N PHE A 106 4.11 -17.59 -9.75
CA PHE A 106 5.10 -16.74 -9.12
C PHE A 106 4.87 -16.72 -7.60
N GLN A 107 5.89 -16.27 -6.88
CA GLN A 107 5.83 -16.09 -5.44
C GLN A 107 5.88 -14.62 -5.07
N THR A 108 5.19 -14.24 -4.01
CA THR A 108 5.30 -12.92 -3.40
C THR A 108 4.94 -12.99 -1.92
N ARG A 109 5.39 -12.01 -1.14
CA ARG A 109 5.21 -11.97 0.31
C ARG A 109 4.38 -10.78 0.74
N THR A 110 3.37 -11.01 1.56
CA THR A 110 2.64 -9.93 2.23
C THR A 110 3.56 -9.13 3.15
N LYS A 111 3.26 -7.85 3.38
CA LYS A 111 4.05 -7.02 4.29
C LYS A 111 3.94 -7.55 5.72
N THR A 112 5.01 -7.36 6.48
CA THR A 112 4.99 -7.60 7.93
C THR A 112 4.19 -6.51 8.63
N ASP A 113 3.37 -6.90 9.59
CA ASP A 113 2.66 -6.02 10.52
C ASP A 113 3.49 -5.74 11.78
N ARG A 114 4.70 -6.32 11.86
CA ARG A 114 5.63 -6.14 12.97
C ARG A 114 6.62 -5.03 12.65
N VAL A 115 6.55 -3.98 13.45
CA VAL A 115 7.48 -2.85 13.35
C VAL A 115 8.51 -2.98 14.47
N PRO A 116 9.82 -2.96 14.15
CA PRO A 116 10.86 -3.11 15.16
C PRO A 116 10.93 -1.86 16.04
N ILE A 117 10.89 -2.05 17.36
CA ILE A 117 10.94 -0.95 18.34
C ILE A 117 12.36 -0.84 18.89
N GLY A 118 12.98 0.33 18.74
CA GLY A 118 14.31 0.61 19.27
C GLY A 118 14.29 1.41 20.57
N LYS A 119 13.35 2.35 20.68
CA LYS A 119 13.20 3.23 21.85
C LYS A 119 11.72 3.37 22.20
N VAL A 120 11.44 3.47 23.50
CA VAL A 120 10.10 3.76 24.01
C VAL A 120 10.15 5.07 24.80
N THR A 121 9.26 5.99 24.48
CA THR A 121 9.01 7.21 25.25
C THR A 121 7.63 7.11 25.87
N TYR A 122 7.59 7.11 27.20
CA TYR A 122 6.35 7.03 27.94
C TYR A 122 5.72 8.41 28.13
N LEU A 123 4.44 8.51 27.82
CA LEU A 123 3.63 9.67 28.16
C LEU A 123 3.15 9.60 29.61
N PRO A 124 2.98 10.77 30.27
CA PRO A 124 2.46 10.81 31.64
C PRO A 124 1.01 10.29 31.69
N ASP A 125 0.66 9.73 32.85
CA ASP A 125 -0.70 9.29 33.15
C ASP A 125 -1.63 10.49 33.37
N GLY A 126 -2.89 10.35 32.97
CA GLY A 126 -3.93 11.36 33.12
C GLY A 126 -4.14 12.26 31.89
N VAL A 127 -4.61 13.48 32.15
CA VAL A 127 -5.05 14.42 31.11
C VAL A 127 -4.00 15.51 30.90
N LEU A 128 -3.56 15.68 29.66
CA LEU A 128 -2.74 16.80 29.22
C LEU A 128 -3.59 17.77 28.40
N ASN A 129 -3.49 19.06 28.74
CA ASN A 129 -4.25 20.12 28.08
C ASN A 129 -3.44 20.82 26.96
N GLU A 130 -2.21 20.35 26.72
CA GLU A 130 -1.31 20.88 25.70
C GLU A 130 -1.04 19.80 24.65
N PRO A 131 -0.87 20.20 23.37
CA PRO A 131 -0.58 19.25 22.31
C PRO A 131 0.80 18.60 22.49
N ILE A 132 0.92 17.34 22.07
CA ILE A 132 2.22 16.67 21.97
C ILE A 132 2.85 16.96 20.61
N THR A 133 4.16 17.22 20.59
CA THR A 133 4.92 17.34 19.34
C THR A 133 6.08 16.37 19.34
N ILE A 134 6.07 15.42 18.40
CA ILE A 134 7.15 14.45 18.20
C ILE A 134 8.12 15.03 17.17
N ARG A 135 9.37 15.26 17.59
CA ARG A 135 10.47 15.71 16.72
C ARG A 135 11.64 14.73 16.65
N GLU A 136 11.69 13.78 17.57
CA GLU A 136 12.70 12.73 17.56
C GLU A 136 12.26 11.64 16.58
N SER A 137 13.14 11.31 15.64
CA SER A 137 12.92 10.22 14.69
C SER A 137 13.54 8.92 15.21
N GLY A 138 12.94 7.79 14.84
CA GLY A 138 13.56 6.48 15.01
C GLY A 138 14.49 6.15 13.85
N ALA A 139 14.65 4.86 13.58
CA ALA A 139 15.37 4.32 12.43
C ALA A 139 14.57 3.15 11.79
N PRO A 140 14.86 2.76 10.53
CA PRO A 140 14.16 1.69 9.82
C PRO A 140 14.08 0.34 10.57
N ASP A 141 15.09 0.05 11.39
CA ASP A 141 15.23 -1.16 12.20
C ASP A 141 14.99 -0.91 13.69
N ALA A 142 14.61 0.32 14.08
CA ALA A 142 14.51 0.77 15.46
C ALA A 142 13.58 1.99 15.57
N TYR A 143 12.27 1.77 15.40
CA TYR A 143 11.27 2.84 15.50
C TYR A 143 11.18 3.39 16.93
N LEU A 144 10.80 4.66 17.02
CA LEU A 144 10.45 5.31 18.28
C LEU A 144 8.98 5.04 18.62
N LEU A 145 8.71 4.31 19.70
CA LEU A 145 7.37 4.11 20.23
C LEU A 145 7.01 5.21 21.23
N ILE A 146 5.92 5.92 20.97
CA ILE A 146 5.28 6.87 21.90
C ILE A 146 3.99 6.23 22.40
N THR A 147 3.92 5.96 23.71
CA THR A 147 2.80 5.25 24.33
C THR A 147 2.65 5.66 25.80
N PRO A 148 1.46 5.54 26.42
CA PRO A 148 1.35 5.56 27.87
C PRO A 148 2.15 4.40 28.50
N ALA A 149 2.56 4.56 29.76
CA ALA A 149 3.12 3.45 30.55
C ALA A 149 2.09 2.32 30.73
N GLU A 150 2.56 1.11 31.01
CA GLU A 150 1.66 -0.04 31.23
C GLU A 150 0.69 0.25 32.39
N GLY A 151 -0.61 0.06 32.14
CA GLY A 151 -1.68 0.36 33.09
C GLY A 151 -2.03 1.85 33.24
N ALA A 152 -1.26 2.76 32.62
CA ALA A 152 -1.58 4.18 32.55
C ALA A 152 -2.52 4.49 31.39
N LYS A 153 -3.20 5.63 31.48
CA LYS A 153 -4.08 6.15 30.44
C LYS A 153 -3.75 7.62 30.20
N THR A 154 -3.22 7.93 29.02
CA THR A 154 -2.97 9.31 28.61
C THR A 154 -4.10 9.81 27.70
N THR A 155 -4.69 10.93 28.09
CA THR A 155 -5.64 11.69 27.26
C THR A 155 -5.04 13.06 26.94
N ILE A 156 -4.97 13.43 25.67
CA ILE A 156 -4.66 14.79 25.23
C ILE A 156 -5.97 15.49 24.93
N ASP A 157 -6.41 16.38 25.81
CA ASP A 157 -7.62 17.18 25.65
C ASP A 157 -7.26 18.64 25.57
N VAL A 158 -7.07 19.14 24.35
CA VAL A 158 -6.65 20.53 24.14
C VAL A 158 -7.79 21.54 24.30
N ILE A 159 -9.01 21.11 24.63
CA ILE A 159 -10.16 21.98 24.92
C ILE A 159 -10.37 23.08 23.86
N ASN A 160 -10.18 22.74 22.58
CA ASN A 160 -10.26 23.68 21.46
C ASN A 160 -9.26 24.85 21.51
N ALA A 161 -8.19 24.75 22.31
CA ALA A 161 -7.14 25.74 22.45
C ALA A 161 -5.96 25.53 21.47
N ALA A 162 -5.87 24.36 20.83
CA ALA A 162 -4.85 24.04 19.83
C ALA A 162 -5.47 23.46 18.56
N ASP A 163 -4.85 23.77 17.41
CA ASP A 163 -5.25 23.26 16.09
C ASP A 163 -5.20 21.73 16.02
N CYS A 164 -4.22 21.12 16.69
CA CYS A 164 -4.03 19.67 16.74
C CYS A 164 -3.81 19.19 18.17
N THR A 165 -4.09 17.91 18.44
CA THR A 165 -3.70 17.26 19.72
C THR A 165 -2.32 16.63 19.64
N ALA A 166 -1.92 16.15 18.46
CA ALA A 166 -0.59 15.60 18.22
C ALA A 166 -0.02 16.11 16.90
N ILE A 167 1.26 16.45 16.89
CA ILE A 167 2.02 16.88 15.71
C ILE A 167 3.23 15.96 15.56
N THR A 168 3.34 15.29 14.41
CA THR A 168 4.44 14.37 14.10
C THR A 168 5.33 15.01 13.04
N ASP A 169 6.46 15.55 13.47
CA ASP A 169 7.53 16.09 12.64
C ASP A 169 8.79 15.21 12.78
N ALA A 170 8.61 13.92 12.52
CA ALA A 170 9.62 12.89 12.67
C ALA A 170 9.28 11.69 11.78
N ASP A 171 10.30 10.88 11.50
CA ASP A 171 10.20 9.67 10.69
C ASP A 171 10.47 8.43 11.57
N TYR A 172 9.99 7.25 11.16
CA TYR A 172 10.14 5.99 11.92
C TYR A 172 9.55 6.08 13.34
N VAL A 173 8.30 6.53 13.44
CA VAL A 173 7.58 6.73 14.71
C VAL A 173 6.35 5.82 14.78
N ILE A 174 6.15 5.20 15.94
CA ILE A 174 4.91 4.53 16.30
C ILE A 174 4.23 5.37 17.37
N LEU A 175 3.09 5.91 17.02
CA LEU A 175 2.11 6.45 17.95
C LEU A 175 1.23 5.25 18.34
N ARG A 176 1.09 4.93 19.64
CA ARG A 176 0.17 3.90 20.15
C ARG A 176 -0.62 4.32 21.39
N GLY A 177 -1.92 4.00 21.43
CA GLY A 177 -2.67 3.86 22.69
C GLY A 177 -3.04 5.15 23.40
N ILE A 178 -3.22 6.27 22.69
CA ILE A 178 -3.54 7.58 23.29
C ILE A 178 -4.96 7.99 22.94
N GLU A 179 -5.65 8.63 23.88
CA GLU A 179 -6.92 9.32 23.60
C GLU A 179 -6.66 10.77 23.22
N LEU A 180 -7.24 11.21 22.11
CA LEU A 180 -7.06 12.54 21.55
C LEU A 180 -8.42 13.23 21.45
N LYS A 181 -8.54 14.40 22.07
CA LYS A 181 -9.82 15.10 22.23
C LYS A 181 -9.72 16.57 21.91
N ASN A 182 -10.80 17.08 21.36
CA ASN A 182 -11.10 18.50 21.27
C ASN A 182 -10.11 19.35 20.45
N ALA A 183 -9.39 18.79 19.49
CA ALA A 183 -8.59 19.58 18.56
C ALA A 183 -9.46 20.62 17.81
N ALA A 184 -8.95 21.83 17.60
CA ALA A 184 -9.67 22.87 16.86
C ALA A 184 -9.73 22.59 15.35
N ARG A 185 -8.84 21.73 14.82
CA ARG A 185 -8.80 21.34 13.40
C ARG A 185 -8.56 19.85 13.21
N HIS A 186 -7.33 19.37 13.36
CA HIS A 186 -6.98 17.98 13.07
C HIS A 186 -6.72 17.22 14.37
N GLY A 187 -7.09 15.94 14.48
CA GLY A 187 -6.67 15.17 15.66
C GLY A 187 -5.14 15.07 15.72
N ILE A 188 -4.58 14.43 14.69
CA ILE A 188 -3.14 14.26 14.48
C ILE A 188 -2.74 14.98 13.18
N SER A 189 -1.67 15.78 13.22
CA SER A 189 -0.98 16.29 12.03
C SER A 189 0.31 15.52 11.81
N ILE A 190 0.48 14.97 10.61
CA ILE A 190 1.74 14.44 10.11
C ILE A 190 2.31 15.50 9.17
N GLU A 191 3.49 16.01 9.53
CA GLU A 191 4.10 17.13 8.82
C GLU A 191 4.58 16.75 7.41
N ARG A 192 4.81 17.79 6.61
CA ARG A 192 5.16 17.68 5.18
C ARG A 192 6.36 16.77 4.96
N GLY A 193 6.23 15.82 4.03
CA GLY A 193 7.34 14.96 3.61
C GLY A 193 7.71 13.85 4.61
N ARG A 194 6.97 13.68 5.71
CA ARG A 194 7.26 12.65 6.71
C ARG A 194 6.82 11.27 6.29
N HIS A 195 7.59 10.27 6.66
CA HIS A 195 7.35 8.89 6.24
C HIS A 195 7.58 7.88 7.35
N ASP A 196 7.11 6.65 7.12
CA ASP A 196 7.29 5.54 8.07
C ASP A 196 6.69 5.84 9.45
N ILE A 197 5.44 6.31 9.46
CA ILE A 197 4.70 6.60 10.69
C ILE A 197 3.57 5.59 10.85
N VAL A 198 3.48 5.01 12.04
CA VAL A 198 2.40 4.12 12.44
C VAL A 198 1.53 4.82 13.48
N VAL A 199 0.23 4.90 13.21
CA VAL A 199 -0.78 5.40 14.15
C VAL A 199 -1.73 4.26 14.44
N GLU A 200 -1.70 3.77 15.67
CA GLU A 200 -2.48 2.59 16.04
C GLU A 200 -3.06 2.60 17.46
N ASP A 201 -4.21 1.93 17.61
CA ASP A 201 -4.89 1.80 18.90
C ASP A 201 -5.25 3.17 19.53
N TYR A 202 -5.54 4.19 18.70
CA TYR A 202 -6.00 5.52 19.16
C TYR A 202 -7.51 5.61 19.26
N CYS A 203 -7.95 6.54 20.11
CA CYS A 203 -9.30 7.10 20.04
C CYS A 203 -9.20 8.60 19.78
N VAL A 204 -9.72 9.08 18.65
CA VAL A 204 -9.77 10.50 18.29
C VAL A 204 -11.23 10.95 18.32
N THR A 205 -11.53 11.99 19.11
CA THR A 205 -12.90 12.52 19.26
C THR A 205 -12.94 14.04 19.24
N PHE A 206 -14.06 14.59 18.77
CA PHE A 206 -14.34 16.03 18.79
C PHE A 206 -13.23 16.90 18.17
N TRP A 207 -12.54 16.40 17.15
CA TRP A 207 -11.70 17.22 16.28
C TRP A 207 -12.59 18.08 15.37
N ASP A 208 -11.99 18.93 14.54
CA ASP A 208 -12.67 19.86 13.61
C ASP A 208 -13.12 21.18 14.24
N ARG A 209 -13.26 22.19 13.37
CA ARG A 209 -13.68 23.55 13.70
C ARG A 209 -15.11 23.51 14.23
N ILE A 210 -15.39 24.39 15.19
CA ILE A 210 -16.76 24.65 15.61
C ILE A 210 -17.51 25.24 14.41
N GLY A 211 -18.49 24.50 13.89
CA GLY A 211 -19.27 24.90 12.72
C GLY A 211 -20.12 26.14 12.98
N GLY A 212 -20.33 26.95 11.93
CA GLY A 212 -21.37 27.98 11.89
C GLY A 212 -22.78 27.38 11.68
N PRO A 213 -23.80 28.22 11.39
CA PRO A 213 -25.16 27.76 11.05
C PRO A 213 -25.17 26.72 9.91
N LEU A 214 -26.26 25.96 9.80
CA LEU A 214 -26.57 24.99 8.72
C LEU A 214 -26.74 25.67 7.35
N SER A 215 -25.78 26.46 6.90
CA SER A 215 -25.87 27.21 5.66
C SER A 215 -24.52 27.21 4.97
N PHE A 216 -24.48 26.62 3.78
CA PHE A 216 -23.41 26.60 2.78
C PHE A 216 -22.02 26.28 3.35
N GLY A 217 -21.55 25.05 3.09
CA GLY A 217 -20.26 24.49 3.51
C GLY A 217 -19.28 25.49 4.12
N ASN A 218 -19.00 25.32 5.42
CA ASN A 218 -18.08 26.17 6.16
C ASN A 218 -16.76 26.31 5.37
N GLU A 219 -16.25 27.54 5.19
CA GLU A 219 -15.00 27.75 4.47
C GLU A 219 -13.84 26.98 5.13
N GLY A 220 -13.08 26.23 4.31
CA GLY A 220 -11.86 25.48 4.70
C GLY A 220 -12.05 23.98 4.97
N GLY A 221 -12.68 23.26 4.04
CA GLY A 221 -13.19 21.90 4.17
C GLY A 221 -12.21 20.72 4.10
N SER A 222 -11.12 20.70 4.87
CA SER A 222 -10.19 19.54 4.88
C SER A 222 -9.69 19.16 6.28
N ASN A 223 -10.50 19.36 7.32
CA ASN A 223 -10.13 18.95 8.67
C ASN A 223 -10.33 17.43 8.83
N SER A 224 -9.37 16.75 9.46
CA SER A 224 -9.33 15.29 9.49
C SER A 224 -8.90 14.82 10.87
N SER A 225 -9.37 13.65 11.30
CA SER A 225 -8.91 13.03 12.54
C SER A 225 -7.41 12.75 12.48
N ILE A 226 -6.92 12.28 11.34
CA ILE A 226 -5.51 12.11 11.02
C ILE A 226 -5.27 12.80 9.69
N PHE A 227 -4.46 13.85 9.71
CA PHE A 227 -4.14 14.66 8.53
C PHE A 227 -2.68 14.49 8.17
N ALA A 228 -2.43 14.07 6.93
CA ALA A 228 -1.09 13.93 6.39
C ALA A 228 -0.83 15.05 5.38
N GLN A 229 0.17 15.87 5.64
CA GLN A 229 0.55 16.93 4.72
C GLN A 229 1.18 16.38 3.44
N GLY A 230 1.22 17.21 2.40
CA GLY A 230 1.72 16.81 1.08
C GLY A 230 3.11 16.18 1.15
N GLY A 231 3.30 15.07 0.43
CA GLY A 231 4.56 14.33 0.41
C GLY A 231 4.77 13.37 1.57
N ALA A 232 3.86 13.31 2.55
CA ALA A 232 3.91 12.25 3.55
C ALA A 232 3.61 10.87 2.91
N GLY A 233 4.27 9.81 3.39
CA GLY A 233 4.25 8.50 2.73
C GLY A 233 4.53 7.30 3.64
N ASN A 234 4.23 6.11 3.15
CA ASN A 234 4.37 4.85 3.91
C ASN A 234 3.76 4.91 5.33
N LEU A 235 2.52 5.40 5.41
CA LEU A 235 1.79 5.55 6.68
C LEU A 235 1.00 4.27 6.97
N THR A 236 1.02 3.81 8.22
CA THR A 236 0.17 2.71 8.69
C THR A 236 -0.85 3.24 9.69
N ILE A 237 -2.12 3.22 9.31
CA ILE A 237 -3.23 3.68 10.16
C ILE A 237 -4.11 2.47 10.45
N GLN A 238 -4.08 1.95 11.68
CA GLN A 238 -4.75 0.69 12.01
C GLN A 238 -5.35 0.69 13.42
N ARG A 239 -6.45 -0.05 13.61
CA ARG A 239 -7.08 -0.26 14.94
C ARG A 239 -7.42 1.04 15.68
N ASN A 240 -7.72 2.11 14.95
CA ASN A 240 -8.09 3.40 15.52
C ASN A 240 -9.62 3.55 15.54
N LEU A 241 -10.14 4.19 16.58
CA LEU A 241 -11.51 4.68 16.66
C LEU A 241 -11.50 6.19 16.37
N LEU A 242 -12.17 6.58 15.28
CA LEU A 242 -12.24 7.97 14.80
C LEU A 242 -13.72 8.36 14.78
N GLU A 243 -14.19 9.09 15.79
CA GLU A 243 -15.63 9.31 15.96
C GLU A 243 -16.00 10.71 16.45
N HIS A 244 -17.24 11.12 16.18
CA HIS A 244 -17.82 12.38 16.63
C HIS A 244 -16.96 13.62 16.26
N PRO A 245 -16.67 13.88 14.96
CA PRO A 245 -16.14 15.17 14.55
C PRO A 245 -17.08 16.28 15.03
N ARG A 246 -16.49 17.39 15.50
CA ARG A 246 -17.21 18.53 16.07
C ARG A 246 -17.81 19.43 14.98
N GLY A 247 -17.13 19.54 13.84
CA GLY A 247 -17.68 20.22 12.69
C GLY A 247 -18.90 19.46 12.20
N ARG A 248 -19.92 20.18 11.76
CA ARG A 248 -21.14 19.61 11.16
C ARG A 248 -20.82 19.28 9.70
N PRO A 249 -20.44 18.04 9.34
CA PRO A 249 -19.54 17.84 8.20
C PRO A 249 -20.21 17.20 6.99
N SER A 250 -21.50 17.46 6.78
CA SER A 250 -22.16 17.04 5.53
C SER A 250 -23.31 17.98 5.22
N ASN A 251 -23.19 18.77 4.16
CA ASN A 251 -24.39 19.16 3.41
C ASN A 251 -24.96 17.92 2.74
N ASP A 252 -26.29 17.87 2.64
CA ASP A 252 -26.91 16.93 1.74
C ASP A 252 -26.62 17.32 0.29
N TRP A 253 -26.82 16.36 -0.62
CA TRP A 253 -26.57 16.56 -2.04
C TRP A 253 -27.47 17.65 -2.67
N ASP A 254 -28.56 18.03 -1.98
CA ASP A 254 -29.52 19.05 -2.40
C ASP A 254 -29.07 20.46 -2.04
N THR A 255 -28.31 20.64 -0.95
CA THR A 255 -27.87 21.93 -0.41
C THR A 255 -26.45 22.31 -0.87
N GLY A 256 -25.80 21.43 -1.65
CA GLY A 256 -24.53 21.67 -2.32
C GLY A 256 -23.62 20.44 -2.25
N HIS A 257 -22.59 20.42 -3.09
CA HIS A 257 -21.56 19.38 -2.97
C HIS A 257 -20.81 19.54 -1.64
N PRO A 258 -20.49 18.45 -0.91
CA PRO A 258 -19.52 18.52 0.16
C PRO A 258 -18.21 19.07 -0.42
N ASN A 259 -17.61 20.04 0.26
CA ASN A 259 -16.38 20.70 -0.13
C ASN A 259 -15.14 19.80 0.03
N GLU A 260 -15.26 18.47 -0.14
CA GLU A 260 -14.20 17.49 -0.50
C GLU A 260 -14.62 16.03 -0.17
N PRO A 261 -14.03 15.01 -0.85
CA PRO A 261 -13.91 13.62 -0.37
C PRO A 261 -12.72 13.41 0.59
#